data_AF-A0A7S3WZM1-F1
#
_entry.id   AF-A0A7S3WZM1-F1
#
_cell.length_a   1.000
_cell.length_b   1.000
_cell.length_c   1.000
_cell.angle_alpha   90.00
_cell.angle_beta   90.00
_cell.angle_gamma   90.00
#
_symmetry.space_group_name_H-M   'P 1'
#
loop_
_entity.id
_entity.type
_entity.pdbx_description
1 polymer ?
#
loop_
_entity_poly.entity_id
_entity_poly.type
_entity_poly.pdbx_seq_one_letter_code
_entity_poly.pdbx_strand_id
1 'polypeptide(L)'
;MAREHNSQMDAAKQELHQQLLTAEQIIHELEQTVYTSKNTSLDLLKALKDAEYQVDTLKQYVIDLKSRIAVYIPVKGDPIDKKLAEYINNYPDRQKLKIMFMRESEGVYQFGTKRVAVKVEKDKISIRVGGGYLSLDEFLDQYTPVELEKLERKDPLKRFSEKVAVQKTIAGKERMESSPVRGRAKSPVKI
;
A
#
# COMPACT_ATOMS: atom_id res chain seq x y z
N MET A 1 -66.82 37.82 -25.54
CA MET A 1 -66.13 38.22 -24.29
C MET A 1 -66.33 37.21 -23.16
N ALA A 2 -67.42 37.19 -22.37
CA ALA A 2 -67.52 36.27 -21.21
C ALA A 2 -67.50 34.76 -21.55
N ARG A 3 -68.19 34.33 -22.61
CA ARG A 3 -68.17 32.92 -23.07
C ARG A 3 -66.80 32.46 -23.58
N GLU A 4 -66.09 33.38 -24.19
CA GLU A 4 -64.78 33.14 -24.81
C GLU A 4 -63.69 33.02 -23.73
N HIS A 5 -63.75 33.88 -22.72
CA HIS A 5 -62.94 33.78 -21.51
C HIS A 5 -63.17 32.46 -20.75
N ASN A 6 -64.43 32.04 -20.60
CA ASN A 6 -64.74 30.75 -19.97
C ASN A 6 -64.20 29.57 -20.79
N SER A 7 -64.32 29.61 -22.12
CA SER A 7 -63.77 28.57 -23.00
C SER A 7 -62.24 28.47 -22.92
N GLN A 8 -61.54 29.62 -22.83
CA GLN A 8 -60.08 29.65 -22.68
C GLN A 8 -59.66 29.13 -21.30
N MET A 9 -60.42 29.46 -20.26
CA MET A 9 -60.19 28.97 -18.89
C MET A 9 -60.41 27.46 -18.80
N ASP A 10 -61.42 26.92 -19.48
CA ASP A 10 -61.67 25.46 -19.53
C ASP A 10 -60.57 24.72 -20.30
N ALA A 11 -60.08 25.29 -21.41
CA ALA A 11 -58.96 24.72 -22.16
C ALA A 11 -57.66 24.70 -21.33
N ALA A 12 -57.33 25.80 -20.65
CA ALA A 12 -56.16 25.89 -19.77
C ALA A 12 -56.27 24.90 -18.59
N LYS A 13 -57.47 24.69 -18.04
CA LYS A 13 -57.72 23.71 -16.99
C LYS A 13 -57.50 22.28 -17.47
N GLN A 14 -57.93 21.96 -18.69
CA GLN A 14 -57.70 20.65 -19.31
C GLN A 14 -56.20 20.43 -19.56
N GLU A 15 -55.49 21.43 -20.06
CA GLU A 15 -54.04 21.35 -20.28
C GLU A 15 -53.28 21.13 -18.97
N LEU A 16 -53.61 21.89 -17.91
CA LEU A 16 -52.99 21.72 -16.61
C LEU A 16 -53.28 20.34 -16.02
N HIS A 17 -54.50 19.82 -16.19
CA HIS A 17 -54.85 18.47 -15.75
C HIS A 17 -54.02 17.41 -16.50
N GLN A 18 -53.83 17.58 -17.81
CA GLN A 18 -53.00 16.68 -18.60
C GLN A 18 -51.54 16.72 -18.16
N GLN A 19 -50.98 17.90 -17.92
CA GLN A 19 -49.63 18.06 -17.41
C GLN A 19 -49.46 17.41 -16.03
N LEU A 20 -50.47 17.51 -15.17
CA LEU A 20 -50.46 16.90 -13.83
C LEU A 20 -50.46 15.36 -13.93
N LEU A 21 -51.29 14.78 -14.80
CA LEU A 21 -51.28 13.34 -15.07
C LEU A 21 -49.93 12.85 -15.61
N THR A 22 -49.31 13.62 -16.50
CA THR A 22 -47.96 13.29 -17.02
C THR A 22 -46.90 13.40 -15.92
N ALA A 23 -46.97 14.42 -15.06
CA ALA A 23 -46.06 14.56 -13.94
C ALA A 23 -46.18 13.40 -12.95
N GLU A 24 -47.41 12.94 -12.66
CA GLU A 24 -47.67 11.77 -11.80
C GLU A 24 -47.02 10.50 -12.37
N GLN A 25 -47.14 10.26 -13.68
CA GLN A 25 -46.50 9.11 -14.34
C GLN A 25 -44.97 9.16 -14.25
N ILE A 26 -44.37 10.33 -14.50
CA ILE A 26 -42.92 10.51 -14.41
C ILE A 26 -42.43 10.28 -12.98
N ILE A 27 -43.13 10.82 -11.98
CA ILE A 27 -42.77 10.63 -10.57
C ILE A 27 -42.82 9.14 -10.23
N HIS A 28 -43.86 8.42 -10.66
CA HIS A 28 -43.98 6.99 -10.41
C HIS A 28 -42.82 6.18 -11.04
N GLU A 29 -42.45 6.46 -12.28
CA GLU A 29 -41.33 5.80 -12.95
C GLU A 29 -39.98 6.10 -12.28
N LEU A 30 -39.79 7.35 -11.83
CA LEU A 30 -38.60 7.76 -11.08
C LEU A 30 -38.52 7.03 -9.75
N GLU A 31 -39.63 6.90 -9.01
CA GLU A 31 -39.69 6.16 -7.75
C GLU A 31 -39.31 4.68 -7.94
N GLN A 32 -39.84 4.03 -8.97
CA GLN A 32 -39.49 2.65 -9.33
C GLN A 32 -37.98 2.51 -9.65
N THR A 33 -37.43 3.45 -10.42
CA THR A 33 -36.01 3.46 -10.80
C THR A 33 -35.12 3.68 -9.57
N VAL A 34 -35.49 4.59 -8.67
CA VAL A 34 -34.76 4.83 -7.42
C VAL A 34 -34.83 3.61 -6.51
N TYR A 35 -36.00 2.97 -6.40
CA TYR A 35 -36.18 1.78 -5.59
C TYR A 35 -35.30 0.62 -6.08
N THR A 36 -35.32 0.35 -7.39
CA THR A 36 -34.49 -0.69 -8.00
C THR A 36 -32.99 -0.40 -7.83
N SER A 37 -32.56 0.83 -8.13
CA SER A 37 -31.17 1.27 -7.94
C SER A 37 -30.69 1.12 -6.50
N LYS A 38 -31.55 1.44 -5.52
CA LYS A 38 -31.25 1.29 -4.09
C LYS A 38 -31.06 -0.17 -3.69
N ASN A 39 -31.92 -1.07 -4.17
CA ASN A 39 -31.79 -2.50 -3.91
C ASN A 39 -30.51 -3.07 -4.52
N THR A 40 -30.22 -2.73 -5.78
CA THR A 40 -28.96 -3.14 -6.42
C THR A 40 -27.74 -2.62 -5.67
N SER A 41 -27.76 -1.35 -5.23
CA SER A 41 -26.66 -0.78 -4.45
C SER A 41 -26.45 -1.51 -3.13
N LEU A 42 -27.55 -1.92 -2.48
CA LEU A 42 -27.49 -2.69 -1.23
C LEU A 42 -26.86 -4.07 -1.46
N ASP A 43 -27.21 -4.75 -2.54
CA ASP A 43 -26.62 -6.05 -2.89
C ASP A 43 -25.14 -5.94 -3.26
N LEU A 44 -24.75 -4.88 -3.98
CA LEU A 44 -23.34 -4.57 -4.26
C LEU A 44 -22.54 -4.31 -2.98
N LEU A 45 -23.12 -3.57 -2.02
CA LEU A 45 -22.48 -3.31 -0.73
C LEU A 45 -22.26 -4.59 0.09
N LYS A 46 -23.21 -5.52 0.06
CA LYS A 46 -23.04 -6.84 0.69
C LYS A 46 -21.90 -7.62 0.03
N ALA A 47 -21.90 -7.70 -1.30
CA ALA A 47 -20.85 -8.40 -2.04
C ALA A 47 -19.47 -7.78 -1.81
N LEU A 48 -19.38 -6.45 -1.71
CA LEU A 48 -18.13 -5.76 -1.38
C LEU A 48 -17.61 -6.16 0.00
N LYS A 49 -18.49 -6.16 1.01
CA LYS A 49 -18.14 -6.56 2.38
C LYS A 49 -17.64 -8.00 2.45
N ASP A 50 -18.28 -8.91 1.72
CA ASP A 50 -17.87 -10.32 1.67
C ASP A 50 -16.50 -10.46 0.98
N ALA A 51 -16.25 -9.70 -0.09
CA ALA A 51 -14.96 -9.66 -0.75
C ALA A 51 -13.85 -9.10 0.15
N GLU A 52 -14.13 -8.05 0.93
CA GLU A 52 -13.19 -7.50 1.91
C GLU A 52 -12.77 -8.56 2.95
N TYR A 53 -13.73 -9.33 3.45
CA TYR A 53 -13.45 -10.43 4.39
C TYR A 53 -12.57 -11.54 3.76
N GLN A 54 -12.84 -11.88 2.50
CA GLN A 54 -12.01 -12.85 1.76
C GLN A 54 -10.58 -12.34 1.56
N VAL A 55 -10.42 -11.06 1.23
CA VAL A 55 -9.11 -10.42 1.07
C VAL A 55 -8.31 -10.49 2.38
N ASP A 56 -8.93 -10.20 3.52
CA ASP A 56 -8.23 -10.26 4.81
C ASP A 56 -7.88 -11.71 5.21
N THR A 57 -8.76 -12.66 4.92
CA THR A 57 -8.46 -14.10 5.11
C THR A 57 -7.28 -14.53 4.25
N LEU A 58 -7.24 -14.13 2.98
CA LEU A 58 -6.13 -14.43 2.06
C LEU A 58 -4.84 -13.77 2.52
N LYS A 59 -4.86 -12.53 3.00
CA LYS A 59 -3.68 -11.87 3.58
C LYS A 59 -3.13 -12.67 4.76
N GLN A 60 -3.99 -13.14 5.67
CA GLN A 60 -3.56 -13.98 6.79
C GLN A 60 -2.92 -15.28 6.30
N TYR A 61 -3.51 -15.93 5.30
CA TYR A 61 -2.94 -17.14 4.71
C TYR A 61 -1.58 -16.88 4.05
N VAL A 62 -1.43 -15.77 3.32
CA VAL A 62 -0.15 -15.36 2.73
C VAL A 62 0.91 -15.11 3.82
N ILE A 63 0.54 -14.47 4.93
CA ILE A 63 1.45 -14.25 6.07
C ILE A 63 1.91 -15.60 6.65
N ASP A 64 0.98 -16.52 6.91
CA ASP A 64 1.30 -17.85 7.44
C ASP A 64 2.20 -18.65 6.47
N LEU A 65 1.86 -18.68 5.18
CA LEU A 65 2.68 -19.34 4.16
C LEU A 65 4.07 -18.71 4.01
N LYS A 66 4.16 -17.38 3.99
CA LYS A 66 5.45 -16.66 3.96
C LYS A 66 6.29 -16.95 5.20
N SER A 67 5.64 -17.18 6.34
CA SER A 67 6.32 -17.63 7.53
C SER A 67 6.94 -19.03 7.27
N ARG A 68 6.19 -19.98 6.71
CA ARG A 68 6.62 -21.37 6.50
C ARG A 68 7.71 -21.55 5.42
N ILE A 69 7.82 -20.67 4.43
CA ILE A 69 8.79 -20.79 3.30
C ILE A 69 10.17 -20.20 3.64
N ALA A 70 10.31 -19.42 4.71
CA ALA A 70 11.56 -18.78 5.11
C ALA A 70 12.56 -19.73 5.80
N VAL A 71 12.66 -20.99 5.37
CA VAL A 71 13.57 -21.99 5.95
C VAL A 71 14.96 -21.84 5.33
N TYR A 72 15.99 -21.67 6.15
CA TYR A 72 17.40 -21.81 5.76
C TYR A 72 17.71 -23.31 5.57
N ILE A 73 18.23 -23.66 4.39
CA ILE A 73 18.55 -25.04 4.03
C ILE A 73 20.07 -25.21 4.14
N PRO A 74 20.58 -26.01 5.10
CA PRO A 74 22.02 -26.20 5.26
C PRO A 74 22.60 -27.08 4.15
N VAL A 75 23.88 -26.87 3.85
CA VAL A 75 24.66 -27.74 2.98
C VAL A 75 24.84 -29.12 3.64
N LYS A 76 24.50 -30.18 2.89
CA LYS A 76 24.67 -31.56 3.35
C LYS A 76 26.16 -31.85 3.56
N GLY A 77 26.55 -32.12 4.80
CA GLY A 77 27.93 -32.48 5.17
C GLY A 77 28.65 -31.43 6.02
N ASP A 78 28.11 -30.20 6.10
CA ASP A 78 28.69 -29.12 6.91
C ASP A 78 28.01 -29.08 8.30
N PRO A 79 28.69 -29.46 9.38
CA PRO A 79 28.10 -29.47 10.72
C PRO A 79 27.87 -28.05 11.26
N ILE A 80 28.68 -27.07 10.84
CA ILE A 80 28.53 -25.66 11.23
C ILE A 80 27.24 -25.13 10.61
N ASP A 81 27.05 -25.40 9.33
CA ASP A 81 25.90 -24.93 8.58
C ASP A 81 24.58 -25.54 9.07
N LYS A 82 24.59 -26.84 9.43
CA LYS A 82 23.42 -27.49 10.04
C LYS A 82 23.01 -26.84 11.36
N LYS A 83 23.98 -26.50 12.22
CA LYS A 83 23.69 -25.82 13.48
C LYS A 83 23.22 -24.39 13.26
N LEU A 84 23.83 -23.68 12.31
CA LEU A 84 23.39 -22.35 11.92
C LEU A 84 21.95 -22.38 11.38
N ALA A 85 21.60 -23.38 10.56
CA ALA A 85 20.26 -23.60 10.05
C ALA A 85 19.23 -23.85 11.16
N GLU A 86 19.57 -24.74 12.11
CA GLU A 86 18.72 -25.04 13.26
C GLU A 86 18.44 -23.77 14.08
N TYR A 87 19.46 -22.95 14.31
CA TYR A 87 19.32 -21.69 15.03
C TYR A 87 18.49 -20.65 14.25
N ILE A 88 18.83 -20.40 12.97
CA ILE A 88 18.13 -19.42 12.11
C ILE A 88 16.64 -19.77 11.96
N ASN A 89 16.32 -21.05 11.79
CA ASN A 89 14.96 -21.52 11.56
C ASN A 89 14.07 -21.45 12.81
N ASN A 90 14.66 -21.54 14.00
CA ASN A 90 13.97 -21.45 15.28
C ASN A 90 13.90 -20.01 15.83
N TYR A 91 14.52 -19.03 15.16
CA TYR A 91 14.52 -17.63 15.61
C TYR A 91 13.17 -16.95 15.30
N PRO A 92 12.56 -16.21 16.26
CA PRO A 92 11.24 -15.59 16.09
C PRO A 92 11.16 -14.62 14.89
N ASP A 93 12.29 -14.02 14.51
CA ASP A 93 12.46 -13.09 13.38
C ASP A 93 13.23 -13.70 12.19
N ARG A 94 13.00 -14.99 11.89
CA ARG A 94 13.70 -15.78 10.83
C ARG A 94 13.85 -15.11 9.46
N GLN A 95 12.89 -14.27 9.04
CA GLN A 95 12.96 -13.58 7.74
C GLN A 95 14.09 -12.56 7.67
N LYS A 96 14.39 -11.88 8.78
CA LYS A 96 15.47 -10.90 8.83
C LYS A 96 16.82 -11.61 8.90
N LEU A 97 16.93 -12.64 9.75
CA LEU A 97 18.17 -13.41 9.92
C LEU A 97 18.59 -14.19 8.67
N LYS A 98 17.62 -14.78 7.93
CA LYS A 98 17.90 -15.56 6.72
C LYS A 98 18.57 -14.74 5.62
N ILE A 99 18.26 -13.45 5.50
CA ILE A 99 18.90 -12.55 4.52
C ILE A 99 20.33 -12.19 4.96
N MET A 100 20.62 -12.21 6.26
CA MET A 100 21.92 -11.73 6.75
C MET A 100 23.02 -12.74 6.60
N PHE A 101 22.78 -14.05 6.77
CA PHE A 101 23.81 -15.09 6.67
C PHE A 101 23.84 -15.75 5.28
N MET A 102 24.84 -15.39 4.48
CA MET A 102 25.18 -16.12 3.25
C MET A 102 26.46 -16.94 3.45
N ARG A 103 26.41 -18.24 3.15
CA ARG A 103 27.58 -19.11 3.22
C ARG A 103 28.51 -18.82 2.03
N GLU A 104 29.78 -18.56 2.31
CA GLU A 104 30.83 -18.51 1.29
C GLU A 104 31.60 -19.83 1.22
N SER A 105 32.07 -20.31 2.38
CA SER A 105 32.77 -21.58 2.53
C SER A 105 32.50 -22.18 3.92
N GLU A 106 32.99 -23.40 4.17
CA GLU A 106 32.88 -24.00 5.50
C GLU A 106 33.52 -23.09 6.55
N GLY A 107 32.75 -22.76 7.59
CA GLY A 107 33.19 -21.85 8.65
C GLY A 107 33.36 -20.38 8.24
N VAL A 108 33.02 -19.97 7.02
CA VAL A 108 33.11 -18.56 6.58
C VAL A 108 31.79 -18.12 5.96
N TYR A 109 31.20 -17.11 6.59
CA TYR A 109 29.88 -16.60 6.25
C TYR A 109 29.96 -15.10 6.03
N GLN A 110 29.12 -14.61 5.14
CA GLN A 110 28.84 -13.20 5.01
C GLN A 110 27.65 -12.87 5.89
N PHE A 111 27.84 -11.95 6.84
CA PHE A 111 26.80 -11.34 7.67
C PHE A 111 26.56 -9.90 7.22
N GLY A 112 25.49 -9.68 6.44
CA GLY A 112 25.20 -8.36 5.84
C GLY A 112 26.36 -7.87 4.97
N THR A 113 27.05 -6.82 5.39
CA THR A 113 28.24 -6.28 4.68
C THR A 113 29.57 -6.86 5.16
N LYS A 114 29.57 -7.70 6.20
CA LYS A 114 30.79 -8.21 6.84
C LYS A 114 31.03 -9.67 6.53
N ARG A 115 32.30 -10.04 6.41
CA ARG A 115 32.73 -11.43 6.34
C ARG A 115 33.12 -11.90 7.74
N VAL A 116 32.56 -13.03 8.20
CA VAL A 116 32.73 -13.56 9.56
C VAL A 116 33.17 -15.01 9.52
N ALA A 117 34.06 -15.39 10.44
CA ALA A 117 34.46 -16.78 10.63
C ALA A 117 33.64 -17.38 11.78
N VAL A 118 32.97 -18.49 11.50
CA VAL A 118 32.06 -19.18 12.40
C VAL A 118 32.66 -20.52 12.78
N LYS A 119 32.63 -20.84 14.06
CA LYS A 119 33.09 -22.11 14.61
C LYS A 119 31.99 -22.71 15.49
N VAL A 120 31.88 -24.03 15.51
CA VAL A 120 31.02 -24.75 16.46
C VAL A 120 31.92 -25.46 17.49
N GLU A 121 31.69 -25.18 18.77
CA GLU A 121 32.34 -25.88 19.88
C GLU A 121 31.28 -26.40 20.86
N LYS A 122 31.26 -27.71 21.13
CA LYS A 122 30.30 -28.34 22.05
C LYS A 122 28.84 -27.88 21.80
N ASP A 123 28.43 -27.94 20.53
CA ASP A 123 27.12 -27.49 20.04
C ASP A 123 26.82 -25.98 20.15
N LYS A 124 27.75 -25.17 20.64
CA LYS A 124 27.62 -23.71 20.68
C LYS A 124 28.29 -23.07 19.47
N ILE A 125 27.56 -22.17 18.81
CA ILE A 125 28.07 -21.40 17.67
C ILE A 125 28.83 -20.19 18.23
N SER A 126 30.09 -20.04 17.81
CA SER A 126 30.98 -18.95 18.18
C SER A 126 31.49 -18.23 16.94
N ILE A 127 31.44 -16.90 16.94
CA ILE A 127 31.85 -16.05 15.82
C ILE A 127 33.13 -15.32 16.20
N ARG A 128 34.15 -15.42 15.34
CA ARG A 128 35.42 -14.69 15.52
C ARG A 128 35.20 -13.21 15.26
N VAL A 129 35.59 -12.39 16.23
CA VAL A 129 35.61 -10.92 16.13
C VAL A 129 36.98 -10.38 16.51
N GLY A 130 37.21 -9.08 16.30
CA GLY A 130 38.51 -8.44 16.57
C GLY A 130 39.02 -8.59 18.02
N GLY A 131 38.13 -8.81 18.99
CA GLY A 131 38.46 -8.98 20.41
C GLY A 131 38.46 -10.43 20.93
N GLY A 132 38.22 -11.45 20.10
CA GLY A 132 38.07 -12.82 20.58
C GLY A 132 37.01 -13.61 19.82
N TYR A 133 36.17 -14.34 20.56
CA TYR A 133 34.99 -15.03 20.04
C TYR A 133 33.77 -14.55 20.81
N LEU A 134 32.68 -14.31 20.10
CA LEU A 134 31.37 -14.03 20.69
C LEU A 134 30.43 -15.20 20.42
N SER A 135 29.46 -15.41 21.30
CA SER A 135 28.36 -16.32 21.00
C SER A 135 27.50 -15.75 19.87
N LEU A 136 26.75 -16.62 19.18
CA LEU A 136 25.84 -16.17 18.11
C LEU A 136 24.81 -15.16 18.62
N ASP A 137 24.24 -15.37 19.81
CA ASP A 137 23.27 -14.45 20.44
C ASP A 137 23.87 -13.05 20.63
N GLU A 138 25.03 -12.96 21.29
CA GLU A 138 25.72 -11.68 21.55
C GLU A 138 26.11 -10.97 20.26
N PHE A 139 26.57 -11.72 19.25
CA PHE A 139 26.93 -11.18 17.96
C PHE A 139 25.69 -10.57 17.25
N LEU A 140 24.55 -11.26 17.30
CA LEU A 140 23.32 -10.76 16.71
C LEU A 140 22.87 -9.47 17.40
N ASP A 141 22.83 -9.42 18.72
CA ASP A 141 22.41 -8.21 19.45
C ASP A 141 23.29 -7.00 19.14
N GLN A 142 24.59 -7.21 19.00
CA GLN A 142 25.53 -6.11 18.73
C GLN A 142 25.52 -5.64 17.26
N TYR A 143 25.44 -6.55 16.29
CA TYR A 143 25.66 -6.23 14.88
C TYR A 143 24.37 -6.16 14.04
N THR A 144 23.28 -6.81 14.46
CA THR A 144 22.02 -6.83 13.70
C THR A 144 21.44 -5.44 13.47
N PRO A 145 21.30 -4.55 14.48
CA PRO A 145 20.73 -3.22 14.27
C PRO A 145 21.53 -2.38 13.27
N VAL A 146 22.86 -2.47 13.34
CA VAL A 146 23.79 -1.72 12.49
C VAL A 146 23.74 -2.20 11.04
N GLU A 147 23.67 -3.51 10.83
CA GLU A 147 23.61 -4.07 9.48
C GLU A 147 22.21 -3.90 8.85
N LEU A 148 21.13 -3.91 9.64
CA LEU A 148 19.78 -3.55 9.18
C LEU A 148 19.72 -2.12 8.65
N GLU A 149 20.30 -1.17 9.38
CA GLU A 149 20.33 0.23 8.94
C GLU A 149 21.06 0.40 7.59
N LYS A 150 22.15 -0.36 7.38
CA LYS A 150 22.89 -0.36 6.12
C LYS A 150 22.11 -1.01 4.98
N LEU A 151 21.36 -2.08 5.27
CA LEU A 151 20.58 -2.80 4.27
C LEU A 151 19.43 -1.94 3.74
N GLU A 152 18.72 -1.25 4.63
CA GLU A 152 17.62 -0.36 4.25
C GLU A 152 18.08 0.83 3.37
N ARG A 153 19.32 1.30 3.54
CA ARG A 153 19.91 2.36 2.71
C ARG A 153 20.28 1.89 1.30
N LYS A 154 20.45 0.59 1.09
CA LYS A 154 20.82 0.00 -0.21
C LYS A 154 19.63 -0.48 -1.02
N ASP A 155 18.42 -0.40 -0.48
CA ASP A 155 17.22 -0.91 -1.13
C ASP A 155 16.94 -0.15 -2.44
N PRO A 156 17.02 -0.81 -3.62
CA PRO A 156 16.89 -0.15 -4.92
C PRO A 156 15.52 0.53 -5.11
N LEU A 157 14.47 0.04 -4.45
CA LEU A 157 13.13 0.63 -4.46
C LEU A 157 13.07 1.99 -3.74
N LYS A 158 13.77 2.15 -2.61
CA LYS A 158 13.84 3.44 -1.89
C LYS A 158 14.64 4.46 -2.69
N ARG A 159 15.77 4.06 -3.29
CA ARG A 159 16.55 4.93 -4.19
C ARG A 159 15.76 5.43 -5.40
N PHE A 160 14.91 4.57 -5.99
CA PHE A 160 14.04 4.99 -7.09
C PHE A 160 13.00 6.01 -6.62
N SER A 161 12.40 5.77 -5.45
CA SER A 161 11.39 6.67 -4.86
C SER A 161 11.99 8.04 -4.50
N GLU A 162 13.19 8.08 -3.91
CA GLU A 162 13.92 9.32 -3.62
C GLU A 162 14.32 10.07 -4.90
N LYS A 163 14.85 9.38 -5.92
CA LYS A 163 15.21 10.03 -7.19
C LYS A 163 14.00 10.62 -7.91
N VAL A 164 12.85 9.94 -7.88
CA VAL A 164 11.59 10.43 -8.45
C VAL A 164 11.05 11.63 -7.65
N ALA A 165 11.17 11.61 -6.32
CA ALA A 165 10.77 12.73 -5.47
C ALA A 165 11.65 13.99 -5.71
N VAL A 166 12.96 13.81 -5.87
CA VAL A 166 13.91 14.89 -6.18
C VAL A 166 13.67 15.46 -7.59
N GLN A 167 13.34 14.63 -8.58
CA GLN A 167 12.97 15.11 -9.91
C GLN A 167 11.66 15.92 -9.90
N LYS A 168 10.67 15.53 -9.09
CA LYS A 168 9.41 16.28 -8.96
C LYS A 168 9.58 17.65 -8.28
N THR A 169 10.46 17.76 -7.28
CA THR A 169 10.74 19.05 -6.63
C THR A 169 11.58 19.99 -7.49
N ILE A 170 12.46 19.47 -8.35
CA ILE A 170 13.23 20.30 -9.30
C ILE A 170 12.36 20.76 -10.48
N ALA A 171 11.49 19.90 -11.02
CA ALA A 171 10.56 20.26 -12.10
C ALA A 171 9.40 21.19 -11.66
N GLY A 172 9.10 21.24 -10.35
CA GLY A 172 8.02 22.06 -9.79
C GLY A 172 8.36 23.55 -9.61
N LYS A 173 9.61 23.98 -9.85
CA LYS A 173 10.05 25.35 -9.57
C LYS A 173 9.94 26.34 -10.75
N GLU A 174 9.48 25.91 -11.92
CA GLU A 174 9.42 26.75 -13.14
C GLU A 174 8.01 27.18 -13.58
N ARG A 175 6.95 26.98 -12.80
CA ARG A 175 5.61 27.45 -13.19
C ARG A 175 4.88 28.18 -12.07
N MET A 176 5.35 29.37 -11.78
CA MET A 176 4.54 30.36 -11.08
C MET A 176 4.77 31.74 -11.72
N GLU A 177 4.24 31.93 -12.93
CA GLU A 177 4.00 33.28 -13.45
C GLU A 177 2.60 33.72 -13.04
N SER A 178 2.56 34.79 -12.26
CA SER A 178 1.37 35.50 -11.81
C SER A 178 0.61 36.13 -12.98
N SER A 179 -0.65 35.75 -13.17
CA SER A 179 -1.55 36.40 -14.14
C SER A 179 -1.76 37.89 -13.81
N PRO A 180 -1.64 38.82 -14.77
CA PRO A 180 -1.99 40.21 -14.54
C PRO A 180 -3.50 40.38 -14.51
N VAL A 181 -4.05 40.85 -13.39
CA VAL A 181 -5.44 41.29 -13.29
C VAL A 181 -5.61 42.52 -14.19
N ARG A 182 -6.30 42.35 -15.32
CA ARG A 182 -6.64 43.41 -16.28
C ARG A 182 -7.67 44.35 -15.64
N GLY A 183 -7.18 45.41 -15.00
CA GLY A 183 -8.01 46.52 -14.53
C GLY A 183 -8.72 47.21 -15.69
N ARG A 184 -10.06 47.27 -15.65
CA ARG A 184 -10.87 48.11 -16.55
C ARG A 184 -10.56 49.57 -16.27
N ALA A 185 -9.93 50.25 -17.22
CA ALA A 185 -9.76 51.69 -17.23
C ALA A 185 -11.14 52.37 -17.39
N LYS A 186 -11.43 53.34 -16.51
CA LYS A 186 -12.57 54.26 -16.61
C LYS A 186 -12.29 55.27 -17.73
N SER A 187 -13.21 55.39 -18.68
CA SER A 187 -13.19 56.44 -19.71
C SER A 187 -13.39 57.82 -19.06
N PRO A 188 -12.66 58.87 -19.49
CA PRO A 188 -12.89 60.22 -18.99
C PRO A 188 -14.06 60.88 -19.73
N VAL A 189 -14.96 61.49 -18.96
CA VAL A 189 -16.00 62.43 -19.42
C VAL A 189 -15.41 63.84 -19.42
N LYS A 190 -15.62 64.59 -20.51
CA LYS A 190 -15.69 66.07 -20.66
C LYS A 190 -15.56 66.38 -22.16
N ILE A 191 -16.36 67.23 -22.82
CA ILE A 191 -17.23 68.37 -22.47
C ILE A 191 -18.47 68.28 -23.36
#